data_AF-A0A316L653-F1
#
_entry.id   AF-A0A316L653-F1
#
_cell.length_a   1.000
_cell.length_b   1.000
_cell.length_c   1.000
_cell.angle_alpha   90.00
_cell.angle_beta   90.00
_cell.angle_gamma   90.00
#
_symmetry.space_group_name_H-M   'P 1'
#
loop_
_entity.id
_entity.type
_entity.pdbx_description
1 polymer ?
#
loop_
_entity_poly.entity_id
_entity_poly.type
_entity_poly.pdbx_seq_one_letter_code
_entity_poly.pdbx_strand_id
1 'polypeptide(L)'
;MKSKLLKLLYEYSANGKLVDGKYIQKLIEIVVDSKGIVDYAGGLIITDKDSRLRDPNSLLAVYYPNRKLIAVYLDAIEEMLKSYNTYQEMFSSTEELFYKNLLVTQVVLHELEHANQRKIMDKEESLEGDILRASLSKQDKDITIKLMQAGLTGKQIDLILETQKTMKSEGGLILPDERLAEIKSHQEIKDTLSEISDEVPNLIEFENASILESKLRGYTFDKGRIISPTIDYLISTGKSFALQKFEWFNKDSRTCLKNVQSLFSLDERLTYGLPIDNSEFMESSKTLLSTKKYSI
;
A
#
# COMPACT_ATOMS: atom_id res chain seq x y z
N MET A 1 -18.15 -5.56 5.33
CA MET A 1 -16.73 -5.96 5.34
C MET A 1 -16.16 -5.93 6.76
N LYS A 2 -16.02 -4.75 7.37
CA LYS A 2 -15.51 -4.50 8.74
C LYS A 2 -15.87 -5.59 9.77
N SER A 3 -17.16 -5.74 10.12
CA SER A 3 -17.61 -6.77 11.07
C SER A 3 -17.20 -8.21 10.71
N LYS A 4 -17.15 -8.59 9.41
CA LYS A 4 -16.68 -9.93 8.99
C LYS A 4 -15.16 -10.08 9.20
N LEU A 5 -14.38 -9.05 8.88
CA LEU A 5 -12.93 -9.03 9.09
C LEU A 5 -12.60 -9.05 10.58
N LEU A 6 -13.29 -8.21 11.36
CA LEU A 6 -13.13 -8.15 12.80
C LEU A 6 -13.44 -9.51 13.43
N LYS A 7 -14.55 -10.14 13.05
CA LYS A 7 -14.90 -11.47 13.52
C LYS A 7 -13.78 -12.49 13.22
N LEU A 8 -13.27 -12.52 11.99
CA LEU A 8 -12.19 -13.42 11.60
C LEU A 8 -10.90 -13.17 12.41
N LEU A 9 -10.50 -11.91 12.55
CA LEU A 9 -9.33 -11.50 13.33
C LEU A 9 -9.49 -11.84 14.82
N TYR A 10 -10.62 -11.48 15.41
CA TYR A 10 -10.94 -11.70 16.81
C TYR A 10 -10.98 -13.20 17.13
N GLU A 11 -11.61 -14.02 16.28
CA GLU A 11 -11.64 -15.49 16.46
C GLU A 11 -10.24 -16.11 16.50
N TYR A 12 -9.27 -15.58 15.76
CA TYR A 12 -7.90 -16.09 15.80
C TYR A 12 -7.16 -15.58 17.03
N SER A 13 -7.16 -14.26 17.24
CA SER A 13 -6.41 -13.63 18.32
C SER A 13 -6.94 -14.02 19.70
N ALA A 14 -8.25 -14.05 19.93
CA ALA A 14 -8.81 -14.42 21.23
C ALA A 14 -8.55 -15.90 21.59
N ASN A 15 -8.34 -16.77 20.60
CA ASN A 15 -8.06 -18.20 20.79
C ASN A 15 -6.55 -18.52 20.85
N GLY A 16 -5.67 -17.52 20.94
CA GLY A 16 -4.23 -17.78 21.00
C GLY A 16 -3.63 -18.23 19.66
N LYS A 17 -4.35 -18.06 18.56
CA LYS A 17 -4.00 -18.64 17.25
C LYS A 17 -3.39 -17.58 16.32
N LEU A 18 -2.25 -17.93 15.71
CA LEU A 18 -1.66 -17.16 14.62
C LEU A 18 -2.36 -17.43 13.28
N VAL A 19 -2.32 -16.44 12.39
CA VAL A 19 -2.80 -16.55 11.02
C VAL A 19 -2.18 -17.76 10.31
N ASP A 20 -3.01 -18.55 9.65
CA ASP A 20 -2.63 -19.68 8.80
C ASP A 20 -3.23 -19.52 7.38
N GLY A 21 -2.99 -20.49 6.50
CA GLY A 21 -3.56 -20.47 5.15
C GLY A 21 -5.10 -20.39 5.11
N LYS A 22 -5.80 -20.96 6.12
CA LYS A 22 -7.28 -20.90 6.17
C LYS A 22 -7.77 -19.49 6.52
N TYR A 23 -7.06 -18.79 7.40
CA TYR A 23 -7.32 -17.39 7.68
C TYR A 23 -7.14 -16.55 6.41
N ILE A 24 -6.00 -16.70 5.73
CA ILE A 24 -5.65 -15.92 4.52
C ILE A 24 -6.70 -16.14 3.43
N GLN A 25 -7.11 -17.39 3.20
CA GLN A 25 -8.15 -17.69 2.23
C GLN A 25 -9.47 -16.96 2.58
N LYS A 26 -9.95 -17.06 3.82
CA LYS A 26 -11.18 -16.39 4.26
C LYS A 26 -11.07 -14.86 4.19
N LEU A 27 -9.92 -14.29 4.55
CA LEU A 27 -9.64 -12.86 4.43
C LEU A 27 -9.83 -12.40 2.98
N ILE A 28 -9.20 -13.10 2.04
CA ILE A 28 -9.30 -12.79 0.60
C ILE A 28 -10.75 -12.91 0.13
N GLU A 29 -11.46 -13.99 0.46
CA GLU A 29 -12.88 -14.17 0.11
C GLU A 29 -13.74 -13.00 0.62
N ILE A 30 -13.59 -12.61 1.89
CA ILE A 30 -14.35 -11.50 2.49
C ILE A 30 -14.11 -10.20 1.73
N VAL A 31 -12.86 -9.88 1.41
CA VAL A 31 -12.49 -8.60 0.78
C VAL A 31 -12.87 -8.60 -0.70
N VAL A 32 -12.63 -9.70 -1.42
CA VAL A 32 -12.96 -9.82 -2.85
C VAL A 32 -14.46 -9.62 -3.07
N ASP A 33 -15.28 -10.30 -2.27
CA ASP A 33 -16.74 -10.16 -2.32
C ASP A 33 -17.18 -8.75 -1.92
N SER A 34 -16.64 -8.22 -0.81
CA SER A 34 -17.08 -6.93 -0.27
C SER A 34 -16.70 -5.74 -1.16
N LYS A 35 -15.52 -5.78 -1.81
CA LYS A 35 -15.06 -4.71 -2.72
C LYS A 35 -15.54 -4.93 -4.16
N GLY A 36 -16.19 -6.06 -4.47
CA GLY A 36 -16.65 -6.38 -5.82
C GLY A 36 -15.50 -6.47 -6.83
N ILE A 37 -14.38 -7.08 -6.41
CA ILE A 37 -13.15 -7.18 -7.21
C ILE A 37 -12.89 -8.60 -7.73
N VAL A 38 -13.92 -9.46 -7.78
CA VAL A 38 -13.81 -10.84 -8.29
C VAL A 38 -13.23 -10.92 -9.70
N ASP A 39 -13.58 -9.96 -10.57
CA ASP A 39 -13.04 -9.87 -11.93
C ASP A 39 -11.57 -9.42 -11.97
N TYR A 40 -10.98 -9.03 -10.84
CA TYR A 40 -9.65 -8.48 -10.70
C TYR A 40 -8.75 -9.34 -9.80
N ALA A 41 -9.32 -10.15 -8.91
CA ALA A 41 -8.63 -11.09 -8.03
C ALA A 41 -9.35 -12.46 -8.07
N GLY A 42 -9.08 -13.23 -9.12
CA GLY A 42 -9.76 -14.51 -9.40
C GLY A 42 -8.94 -15.75 -9.03
N GLY A 43 -7.64 -15.60 -8.76
CA GLY A 43 -6.76 -16.70 -8.36
C GLY A 43 -6.10 -16.45 -7.00
N LEU A 44 -5.90 -17.53 -6.25
CA LEU A 44 -5.12 -17.55 -5.01
C LEU A 44 -4.11 -18.70 -5.05
N ILE A 45 -2.85 -18.40 -4.80
CA ILE A 45 -1.82 -19.39 -4.52
C ILE A 45 -1.31 -19.14 -3.11
N ILE A 46 -1.54 -20.10 -2.22
CA ILE A 46 -0.89 -20.16 -0.91
C ILE A 46 0.16 -21.26 -1.05
N THR A 47 1.43 -20.91 -0.92
CA THR A 47 2.53 -21.85 -1.12
C THR A 47 3.56 -21.72 -0.01
N ASP A 48 4.07 -22.87 0.41
CA ASP A 48 5.36 -23.00 1.08
C ASP A 48 6.42 -22.86 -0.05
N LYS A 49 7.56 -22.19 0.20
CA LYS A 49 8.51 -21.67 -0.81
C LYS A 49 8.55 -22.45 -2.15
N ASP A 50 8.31 -21.78 -3.29
CA ASP A 50 8.87 -22.30 -4.55
C ASP A 50 10.37 -21.99 -4.53
N SER A 51 11.18 -23.01 -4.23
CA SER A 51 12.66 -22.98 -4.23
C SER A 51 13.31 -22.40 -5.52
N ARG A 52 12.50 -22.13 -6.55
CA ARG A 52 12.88 -21.49 -7.83
C ARG A 52 12.74 -19.97 -7.85
N LEU A 53 12.05 -19.35 -6.89
CA LEU A 53 12.03 -17.90 -6.68
C LEU A 53 13.12 -17.53 -5.68
N ARG A 54 14.39 -17.69 -6.09
CA ARG A 54 15.54 -17.20 -5.32
C ARG A 54 15.72 -15.71 -5.60
N ASP A 55 15.12 -14.87 -4.78
CA ASP A 55 15.61 -13.49 -4.58
C ASP A 55 15.70 -13.22 -3.05
N PRO A 56 16.78 -12.61 -2.53
CA PRO A 56 17.08 -12.59 -1.08
C PRO A 56 16.26 -11.60 -0.24
N ASN A 57 15.24 -10.93 -0.78
CA ASN A 57 14.45 -9.93 -0.03
C ASN A 57 12.97 -10.36 0.08
N SER A 58 12.65 -11.13 1.12
CA SER A 58 11.44 -11.06 1.96
C SER A 58 10.07 -10.70 1.34
N LEU A 59 9.70 -11.21 0.16
CA LEU A 59 8.33 -11.04 -0.37
C LEU A 59 7.37 -11.93 0.42
N LEU A 60 6.40 -11.32 1.11
CA LEU A 60 5.39 -12.02 1.93
C LEU A 60 4.13 -12.38 1.13
N ALA A 61 3.71 -11.48 0.25
CA ALA A 61 2.65 -11.68 -0.72
C ALA A 61 2.91 -10.81 -1.96
N VAL A 62 2.27 -11.16 -3.09
CA VAL A 62 2.33 -10.41 -4.35
C VAL A 62 1.02 -10.56 -5.13
N TYR A 63 0.51 -9.46 -5.67
CA TYR A 63 -0.55 -9.45 -6.67
C TYR A 63 0.03 -9.40 -8.09
N TYR A 64 -0.34 -10.38 -8.91
CA TYR A 64 0.02 -10.48 -10.34
C TYR A 64 -1.15 -10.00 -11.21
N PRO A 65 -1.14 -8.75 -11.74
CA PRO A 65 -2.30 -8.16 -12.41
C PRO A 65 -2.72 -8.90 -13.68
N ASN A 66 -1.75 -9.37 -14.48
CA ASN A 66 -2.01 -10.09 -15.73
C ASN A 66 -2.74 -11.43 -15.50
N ARG A 67 -2.53 -12.04 -14.33
CA ARG A 67 -3.12 -13.32 -13.96
C ARG A 67 -4.28 -13.17 -12.98
N LYS A 68 -4.55 -11.94 -12.50
CA LYS A 68 -5.55 -11.64 -11.47
C LYS A 68 -5.36 -12.55 -10.24
N LEU A 69 -4.11 -12.75 -9.87
CA LEU A 69 -3.66 -13.78 -8.94
C LEU A 69 -2.98 -13.13 -7.74
N ILE A 70 -3.37 -13.54 -6.53
CA ILE A 70 -2.66 -13.21 -5.30
C ILE A 70 -1.83 -14.44 -4.90
N ALA A 71 -0.52 -14.25 -4.73
CA ALA A 71 0.37 -15.25 -4.18
C ALA A 71 0.74 -14.86 -2.75
N VAL A 72 0.68 -15.81 -1.82
CA VAL A 72 1.04 -15.63 -0.41
C VAL A 72 2.05 -16.72 -0.01
N TYR A 73 3.16 -16.30 0.59
CA TYR A 73 4.30 -17.15 0.91
C TYR A 73 4.32 -17.45 2.42
N LEU A 74 3.74 -18.59 2.83
CA LEU A 74 3.54 -18.91 4.25
C LEU A 74 4.86 -19.00 5.03
N ASP A 75 5.88 -19.65 4.47
CA ASP A 75 7.19 -19.77 5.13
C ASP A 75 7.80 -18.41 5.46
N ALA A 76 7.68 -17.44 4.54
CA ALA A 76 8.21 -16.10 4.74
C ALA A 76 7.41 -15.33 5.81
N ILE A 77 6.09 -15.52 5.85
CA ILE A 77 5.23 -15.00 6.91
C ILE A 77 5.61 -15.61 8.26
N GLU A 78 5.83 -16.92 8.33
CA GLU A 78 6.25 -17.58 9.56
C GLU A 78 7.63 -17.09 10.03
N GLU A 79 8.59 -16.93 9.12
CA GLU A 79 9.90 -16.36 9.41
C GLU A 79 9.79 -14.92 9.95
N MET A 80 8.94 -14.08 9.34
CA MET A 80 8.63 -12.73 9.83
C MET A 80 8.02 -12.76 11.23
N LEU A 81 7.05 -13.63 11.49
CA LEU A 81 6.38 -13.72 12.80
C LEU A 81 7.30 -14.26 13.92
N LYS A 82 8.33 -15.04 13.56
CA LYS A 82 9.38 -15.51 14.48
C LYS A 82 10.44 -14.44 14.75
N SER A 83 10.61 -13.47 13.85
CA SER A 83 11.56 -12.38 14.04
C SER A 83 11.11 -11.45 15.17
N TYR A 84 12.07 -11.00 15.98
CA TYR A 84 11.77 -10.04 17.04
C TYR A 84 11.36 -8.71 16.42
N ASN A 85 10.19 -8.23 16.84
CA ASN A 85 9.66 -6.94 16.41
C ASN A 85 9.55 -6.05 17.64
N THR A 86 10.35 -4.99 17.64
CA THR A 86 10.44 -3.94 18.66
C THR A 86 9.10 -3.33 19.06
N TYR A 87 8.09 -3.38 18.20
CA TYR A 87 6.74 -2.90 18.53
C TYR A 87 5.98 -3.84 19.47
N GLN A 88 6.34 -5.13 19.55
CA GLN A 88 5.66 -6.11 20.40
C GLN A 88 5.68 -5.71 21.88
N GLU A 89 6.77 -5.06 22.33
CA GLU A 89 6.91 -4.61 23.73
C GLU A 89 5.97 -3.47 24.12
N MET A 90 5.31 -2.85 23.15
CA MET A 90 4.42 -1.71 23.35
C MET A 90 2.95 -2.15 23.54
N PHE A 91 2.66 -3.41 23.28
CA PHE A 91 1.31 -3.96 23.31
C PHE A 91 1.07 -4.75 24.60
N SER A 92 -0.18 -4.73 25.08
CA SER A 92 -0.61 -5.70 26.10
C SER A 92 -0.52 -7.13 25.56
N SER A 93 -0.52 -8.14 26.43
CA SER A 93 -0.51 -9.54 25.99
C SER A 93 -1.66 -9.90 25.05
N THR A 94 -2.83 -9.28 25.25
CA THR A 94 -3.97 -9.38 24.33
C THR A 94 -3.65 -8.73 22.99
N GLU A 95 -3.17 -7.49 22.98
CA GLU A 95 -2.87 -6.74 21.76
C GLU A 95 -1.70 -7.32 20.97
N GLU A 96 -0.71 -7.96 21.62
CA GLU A 96 0.47 -8.51 20.95
C GLU A 96 0.09 -9.60 19.93
N LEU A 97 -0.88 -10.44 20.27
CA LEU A 97 -1.34 -11.47 19.35
C LEU A 97 -2.19 -10.90 18.22
N PHE A 98 -3.04 -9.90 18.53
CA PHE A 98 -3.74 -9.13 17.51
C PHE A 98 -2.75 -8.48 16.55
N TYR A 99 -1.70 -7.84 17.06
CA TYR A 99 -0.66 -7.20 16.27
C TYR A 99 -0.01 -8.18 15.28
N LYS A 100 0.41 -9.36 15.74
CA LYS A 100 0.99 -10.39 14.88
C LYS A 100 0.03 -10.81 13.75
N ASN A 101 -1.24 -11.00 14.07
CA ASN A 101 -2.26 -11.36 13.08
C ASN A 101 -2.57 -10.19 12.13
N LEU A 102 -2.51 -8.96 12.62
CA LEU A 102 -2.70 -7.74 11.83
C LEU A 102 -1.56 -7.50 10.84
N LEU A 103 -0.29 -7.80 11.19
CA LEU A 103 0.82 -7.71 10.25
C LEU A 103 0.56 -8.54 8.99
N VAL A 104 0.12 -9.78 9.15
CA VAL A 104 -0.22 -10.65 8.01
C VAL A 104 -1.47 -10.15 7.28
N THR A 105 -2.45 -9.64 8.02
CA THR A 105 -3.67 -9.07 7.45
C THR A 105 -3.36 -7.85 6.57
N GLN A 106 -2.48 -6.95 7.03
CA GLN A 106 -2.07 -5.75 6.32
C GLN A 106 -1.41 -6.10 4.99
N VAL A 107 -0.46 -7.04 4.99
CA VAL A 107 0.22 -7.53 3.78
C VAL A 107 -0.79 -8.04 2.75
N VAL A 108 -1.76 -8.85 3.16
CA VAL A 108 -2.76 -9.39 2.23
C VAL A 108 -3.72 -8.29 1.75
N LEU A 109 -4.11 -7.35 2.62
CA LEU A 109 -4.95 -6.21 2.27
C LEU A 109 -4.25 -5.26 1.29
N HIS A 110 -2.94 -5.07 1.40
CA HIS A 110 -2.12 -4.30 0.46
C HIS A 110 -2.22 -4.86 -0.95
N GLU A 111 -1.99 -6.18 -1.11
CA GLU A 111 -2.09 -6.84 -2.40
C GLU A 111 -3.52 -6.82 -2.98
N LEU A 112 -4.53 -6.97 -2.11
CA LEU A 112 -5.93 -6.83 -2.51
C LEU A 112 -6.28 -5.39 -2.93
N GLU A 113 -5.63 -4.38 -2.34
CA GLU A 113 -5.82 -3.00 -2.77
C GLU A 113 -5.26 -2.78 -4.17
N HIS A 114 -4.16 -3.41 -4.57
CA HIS A 114 -3.71 -3.36 -5.97
C HIS A 114 -4.74 -3.95 -6.94
N ALA A 115 -5.44 -5.03 -6.55
CA ALA A 115 -6.55 -5.55 -7.35
C ALA A 115 -7.71 -4.54 -7.41
N ASN A 116 -8.02 -3.87 -6.30
CA ASN A 116 -9.04 -2.81 -6.27
C ASN A 116 -8.66 -1.58 -7.12
N GLN A 117 -7.40 -1.16 -7.09
CA GLN A 117 -6.86 -0.09 -7.93
C GLN A 117 -7.05 -0.40 -9.43
N ARG A 118 -6.93 -1.67 -9.85
CA ARG A 118 -7.24 -2.07 -11.23
C ARG A 118 -8.71 -1.84 -11.59
N LYS A 119 -9.62 -2.16 -10.69
CA LYS A 119 -11.05 -1.84 -10.85
C LYS A 119 -11.28 -0.33 -10.98
N ILE A 120 -10.67 0.47 -10.10
CA ILE A 120 -10.79 1.93 -10.12
C ILE A 120 -10.30 2.50 -11.45
N MET A 121 -9.13 2.08 -11.93
CA MET A 121 -8.57 2.54 -13.20
C MET A 121 -9.45 2.21 -14.41
N ASP A 122 -10.17 1.08 -14.38
CA ASP A 122 -11.03 0.64 -15.47
C ASP A 122 -12.43 1.28 -15.45
N LYS A 123 -12.98 1.54 -14.25
CA LYS A 123 -14.40 1.84 -14.06
C LYS A 123 -14.70 3.23 -13.51
N GLU A 124 -13.72 3.93 -12.94
CA GLU A 124 -13.97 5.17 -12.19
C GLU A 124 -13.29 6.39 -12.83
N GLU A 125 -14.07 7.46 -12.99
CA GLU A 125 -13.62 8.80 -13.33
C GLU A 125 -13.45 9.60 -12.04
N SER A 126 -12.31 9.40 -11.37
CA SER A 126 -11.98 10.01 -10.09
C SER A 126 -10.52 10.49 -10.07
N LEU A 127 -10.18 11.40 -9.15
CA LEU A 127 -8.81 11.84 -8.93
C LEU A 127 -7.87 10.65 -8.70
N GLU A 128 -8.30 9.68 -7.89
CA GLU A 128 -7.54 8.47 -7.63
C GLU A 128 -7.32 7.67 -8.92
N GLY A 129 -8.39 7.43 -9.69
CA GLY A 129 -8.30 6.74 -10.97
C GLY A 129 -7.36 7.45 -11.95
N ASP A 130 -7.37 8.78 -11.97
CA ASP A 130 -6.48 9.58 -12.83
C ASP A 130 -5.03 9.52 -12.38
N ILE A 131 -4.76 9.59 -11.07
CA ILE A 131 -3.41 9.42 -10.51
C ILE A 131 -2.89 8.02 -10.81
N LEU A 132 -3.69 6.98 -10.59
CA LEU A 132 -3.32 5.60 -10.88
C LEU A 132 -3.07 5.39 -12.38
N ARG A 133 -3.94 5.92 -13.26
CA ARG A 133 -3.73 5.86 -14.72
C ARG A 133 -2.49 6.63 -15.17
N ALA A 134 -2.17 7.74 -14.51
CA ALA A 134 -0.94 8.49 -14.76
C ALA A 134 0.29 7.77 -14.20
N SER A 135 0.16 7.04 -13.09
CA SER A 135 1.25 6.30 -12.47
C SER A 135 1.58 5.02 -13.23
N LEU A 136 0.60 4.41 -13.90
CA LEU A 136 0.81 3.30 -14.81
C LEU A 136 1.86 3.67 -15.87
N SER A 137 2.88 2.84 -15.93
CA SER A 137 3.88 2.90 -16.96
C SER A 137 3.22 2.55 -18.31
N LYS A 138 3.02 3.56 -19.18
CA LYS A 138 2.80 3.32 -20.63
C LYS A 138 3.94 2.48 -21.21
N GLN A 139 5.12 2.60 -20.60
CA GLN A 139 6.27 1.76 -20.83
C GLN A 139 5.98 0.28 -20.56
N ASP A 140 5.08 -0.13 -19.66
CA ASP A 140 4.89 -1.55 -19.35
C ASP A 140 4.21 -2.28 -20.51
N LYS A 141 3.28 -1.63 -21.23
CA LYS A 141 2.71 -2.21 -22.45
C LYS A 141 3.71 -2.22 -23.61
N ASP A 142 4.42 -1.11 -23.85
CA ASP A 142 5.41 -1.03 -24.94
C ASP A 142 6.67 -1.87 -24.69
N ILE A 143 7.14 -1.97 -23.44
CA ILE A 143 8.23 -2.83 -22.98
C ILE A 143 7.78 -4.27 -23.02
N THR A 144 6.58 -4.61 -22.55
CA THR A 144 6.06 -5.99 -22.68
C THR A 144 5.99 -6.39 -24.15
N ILE A 145 5.47 -5.53 -25.03
CA ILE A 145 5.43 -5.77 -26.48
C ILE A 145 6.85 -5.90 -27.06
N LYS A 146 7.78 -5.01 -26.70
CA LYS A 146 9.18 -5.06 -27.18
C LYS A 146 9.94 -6.28 -26.65
N LEU A 147 9.73 -6.68 -25.41
CA LEU A 147 10.35 -7.85 -24.79
C LEU A 147 9.76 -9.14 -25.36
N MET A 148 8.44 -9.17 -25.64
CA MET A 148 7.81 -10.26 -26.39
C MET A 148 8.36 -10.34 -27.82
N GLN A 149 8.51 -9.21 -28.51
CA GLN A 149 9.14 -9.13 -29.84
C GLN A 149 10.61 -9.55 -29.81
N ALA A 150 11.30 -9.36 -28.68
CA ALA A 150 12.67 -9.82 -28.46
C ALA A 150 12.75 -11.32 -28.08
N GLY A 151 11.63 -12.06 -28.08
CA GLY A 151 11.59 -13.50 -27.87
C GLY A 151 11.60 -13.93 -26.40
N LEU A 152 11.40 -13.01 -25.45
CA LEU A 152 11.30 -13.36 -24.04
C LEU A 152 9.95 -14.01 -23.74
N THR A 153 9.98 -15.04 -22.90
CA THR A 153 8.77 -15.70 -22.40
C THR A 153 8.04 -14.80 -21.40
N GLY A 154 6.73 -14.98 -21.24
CA GLY A 154 5.93 -14.22 -20.27
C GLY A 154 6.51 -14.25 -18.84
N LYS A 155 7.08 -15.40 -18.42
CA LYS A 155 7.75 -15.52 -17.11
C LYS A 155 9.02 -14.67 -16.99
N GLN A 156 9.80 -14.54 -18.06
CA GLN A 156 11.00 -13.70 -18.08
C GLN A 156 10.64 -12.22 -18.11
N ILE A 157 9.54 -11.86 -18.78
CA ILE A 157 9.02 -10.49 -18.80
C ILE A 157 8.48 -10.10 -17.43
N ASP A 158 7.67 -10.97 -16.82
CA ASP A 158 7.17 -10.80 -15.45
C ASP A 158 8.35 -10.58 -14.49
N LEU A 159 9.39 -11.42 -14.58
CA LEU A 159 10.60 -11.28 -13.77
C LEU A 159 11.33 -9.95 -14.03
N ILE A 160 11.48 -9.49 -15.27
CA ILE A 160 12.16 -8.21 -15.57
C ILE A 160 11.37 -7.02 -15.03
N LEU A 161 10.04 -7.02 -15.16
CA LEU A 161 9.19 -5.95 -14.63
C LEU A 161 9.18 -5.96 -13.10
N GLU A 162 9.18 -7.15 -12.49
CA GLU A 162 9.31 -7.37 -11.05
C GLU A 162 10.69 -6.91 -10.55
N THR A 163 11.77 -7.29 -11.23
CA THR A 163 13.14 -6.82 -10.96
C THR A 163 13.28 -5.31 -11.14
N GLN A 164 12.54 -4.66 -12.06
CA GLN A 164 12.55 -3.20 -12.16
C GLN A 164 11.77 -2.51 -11.04
N LYS A 165 10.71 -3.16 -10.53
CA LYS A 165 10.00 -2.70 -9.33
C LYS A 165 10.85 -2.89 -8.07
N THR A 166 11.57 -4.01 -7.95
CA THR A 166 12.44 -4.31 -6.80
C THR A 166 13.80 -3.63 -6.88
N MET A 167 14.41 -3.40 -8.05
CA MET A 167 15.62 -2.56 -8.18
C MET A 167 15.35 -1.08 -7.85
N LYS A 168 14.07 -0.68 -7.85
CA LYS A 168 13.63 0.60 -7.30
C LYS A 168 13.38 0.53 -5.79
N SER A 169 13.69 -0.55 -5.06
CA SER A 169 13.34 -0.73 -3.64
C SER A 169 14.15 0.10 -2.64
N GLU A 170 15.11 0.92 -3.07
CA GLU A 170 15.58 2.06 -2.25
C GLU A 170 14.69 3.32 -2.43
N GLY A 171 13.69 3.26 -3.32
CA GLY A 171 12.71 4.32 -3.65
C GLY A 171 11.29 3.82 -3.99
N GLY A 172 10.95 2.56 -3.64
CA GLY A 172 9.68 1.90 -4.00
C GLY A 172 8.44 2.54 -3.37
N LEU A 173 8.66 3.38 -2.35
CA LEU A 173 7.63 4.05 -1.57
C LEU A 173 7.26 5.46 -2.08
N ILE A 174 7.75 5.84 -3.26
CA ILE A 174 7.36 7.07 -3.98
C ILE A 174 6.30 6.76 -5.06
N LEU A 175 6.09 5.47 -5.39
CA LEU A 175 5.09 5.05 -6.36
C LEU A 175 3.67 5.37 -5.85
N PRO A 176 2.85 6.14 -6.62
CA PRO A 176 1.51 6.50 -6.17
C PRO A 176 0.61 5.30 -5.85
N ASP A 177 0.73 4.20 -6.61
CA ASP A 177 -0.04 2.97 -6.42
C ASP A 177 0.37 2.18 -5.16
N GLU A 178 1.67 1.97 -4.93
CA GLU A 178 2.18 1.34 -3.69
C GLU A 178 1.82 2.15 -2.45
N ARG A 179 1.99 3.47 -2.54
CA ARG A 179 1.69 4.38 -1.43
C ARG A 179 0.21 4.38 -1.08
N LEU A 180 -0.68 4.36 -2.09
CA LEU A 180 -2.12 4.26 -1.86
C LEU A 180 -2.51 2.90 -1.28
N ALA A 181 -1.88 1.81 -1.73
CA ALA A 181 -2.12 0.47 -1.20
C ALA A 181 -1.72 0.37 0.28
N GLU A 182 -0.57 0.94 0.64
CA GLU A 182 -0.09 1.01 2.03
C GLU A 182 -1.06 1.82 2.92
N ILE A 183 -1.42 3.04 2.50
CA ILE A 183 -2.33 3.90 3.28
C ILE A 183 -3.69 3.23 3.48
N LYS A 184 -4.27 2.64 2.43
CA LYS A 184 -5.60 2.05 2.48
C LYS A 184 -5.66 0.72 3.21
N SER A 185 -4.59 -0.08 3.16
CA SER A 185 -4.53 -1.33 3.93
C SER A 185 -4.54 -1.05 5.44
N HIS A 186 -3.75 -0.07 5.90
CA HIS A 186 -3.80 0.38 7.30
C HIS A 186 -5.14 1.04 7.66
N GLN A 187 -5.71 1.85 6.78
CA GLN A 187 -7.02 2.45 7.02
C GLN A 187 -8.12 1.39 7.18
N GLU A 188 -8.09 0.32 6.38
CA GLU A 188 -9.02 -0.81 6.49
C GLU A 188 -8.86 -1.56 7.81
N ILE A 189 -7.63 -1.72 8.30
CA ILE A 189 -7.36 -2.30 9.62
C ILE A 189 -7.91 -1.41 10.73
N LYS A 190 -7.56 -0.13 10.74
CA LYS A 190 -8.07 0.84 11.72
C LYS A 190 -9.60 0.83 11.76
N ASP A 191 -10.21 0.85 10.58
CA ASP A 191 -11.66 0.80 10.42
C ASP A 191 -12.26 -0.50 10.97
N THR A 192 -11.57 -1.63 10.79
CA THR A 192 -11.96 -2.94 11.34
C THR A 192 -11.86 -2.98 12.87
N LEU A 193 -10.82 -2.39 13.44
CA LEU A 193 -10.58 -2.35 14.89
C LEU A 193 -11.47 -1.32 15.60
N SER A 194 -12.07 -0.38 14.87
CA SER A 194 -12.85 0.72 15.46
C SER A 194 -14.02 0.26 16.35
N GLU A 195 -14.60 -0.93 16.10
CA GLU A 195 -15.67 -1.50 16.93
C GLU A 195 -15.18 -2.00 18.29
N ILE A 196 -13.88 -2.23 18.45
CA ILE A 196 -13.22 -2.72 19.69
C ILE A 196 -12.13 -1.76 20.17
N SER A 197 -12.22 -0.47 19.83
CA SER A 197 -11.15 0.50 20.11
C SER A 197 -10.77 0.61 21.57
N ASP A 198 -11.72 0.38 22.48
CA ASP A 198 -11.50 0.41 23.92
C ASP A 198 -10.75 -0.83 24.44
N GLU A 199 -10.84 -1.97 23.72
CA GLU A 199 -10.13 -3.21 24.05
C GLU A 199 -8.70 -3.23 23.50
N VAL A 200 -8.46 -2.52 22.38
CA VAL A 200 -7.16 -2.49 21.68
C VAL A 200 -6.66 -1.06 21.39
N PRO A 201 -6.62 -0.16 22.39
CA PRO A 201 -6.31 1.24 22.17
C PRO A 201 -4.92 1.47 21.59
N ASN A 202 -3.92 0.65 21.95
CA ASN A 202 -2.55 0.82 21.44
C ASN A 202 -2.46 0.40 19.96
N LEU A 203 -3.27 -0.58 19.52
CA LEU A 203 -3.34 -0.94 18.10
C LEU A 203 -4.01 0.17 17.28
N ILE A 204 -5.06 0.80 17.80
CA ILE A 204 -5.67 1.97 17.15
C ILE A 204 -4.66 3.11 17.04
N GLU A 205 -3.91 3.42 18.11
CA GLU A 205 -2.85 4.42 18.07
C GLU A 205 -1.76 4.07 17.05
N PHE A 206 -1.32 2.80 17.01
CA PHE A 206 -0.34 2.29 16.06
C PHE A 206 -0.80 2.50 14.62
N GLU A 207 -2.00 2.05 14.27
CA GLU A 207 -2.52 2.18 12.91
C GLU A 207 -2.70 3.65 12.50
N ASN A 208 -3.10 4.54 13.43
CA ASN A 208 -3.12 5.98 13.16
C ASN A 208 -1.73 6.52 12.81
N ALA A 209 -0.69 6.09 13.54
CA ALA A 209 0.68 6.48 13.27
C ALA A 209 1.16 5.92 11.92
N SER A 210 0.89 4.65 11.61
CA SER A 210 1.26 4.01 10.33
C SER A 210 0.59 4.67 9.12
N ILE A 211 -0.70 5.05 9.25
CA ILE A 211 -1.41 5.81 8.21
C ILE A 211 -0.74 7.16 7.98
N LEU A 212 -0.44 7.90 9.06
CA LEU A 212 0.17 9.23 8.96
C LEU A 212 1.60 9.15 8.41
N GLU A 213 2.38 8.17 8.84
CA GLU A 213 3.72 7.91 8.31
C GLU A 213 3.66 7.63 6.80
N SER A 214 2.78 6.74 6.37
CA SER A 214 2.56 6.42 4.95
C SER A 214 2.09 7.63 4.14
N LYS A 215 1.26 8.49 4.75
CA LYS A 215 0.83 9.78 4.20
C LYS A 215 1.96 10.81 4.10
N LEU A 216 3.00 10.75 4.93
CA LEU A 216 4.16 11.65 4.84
C LEU A 216 5.30 11.07 3.99
N ARG A 217 5.28 9.76 3.75
CA ARG A 217 6.29 9.06 2.98
C ARG A 217 6.40 9.62 1.56
N GLY A 218 7.64 9.84 1.11
CA GLY A 218 7.99 10.34 -0.23
C GLY A 218 8.01 11.87 -0.36
N TYR A 219 7.47 12.63 0.59
CA TYR A 219 7.69 14.08 0.63
C TYR A 219 9.13 14.38 0.99
N THR A 220 9.79 15.25 0.23
CA THR A 220 11.18 15.65 0.45
C THR A 220 11.32 17.17 0.49
N PHE A 221 12.39 17.67 1.08
CA PHE A 221 12.68 19.10 1.14
C PHE A 221 13.78 19.46 0.14
N ASP A 222 13.46 20.32 -0.84
CA ASP A 222 14.44 20.87 -1.79
C ASP A 222 14.34 22.40 -1.81
N LYS A 223 15.49 23.07 -1.63
CA LYS A 223 15.64 24.54 -1.73
C LYS A 223 14.55 25.35 -1.02
N GLY A 224 14.17 24.95 0.20
CA GLY A 224 13.18 25.71 0.98
C GLY A 224 11.72 25.30 0.75
N ARG A 225 11.45 24.24 -0.05
CA ARG A 225 10.10 23.82 -0.42
C ARG A 225 9.93 22.32 -0.22
N ILE A 226 8.71 21.93 0.14
CA ILE A 226 8.28 20.54 0.12
C ILE A 226 7.97 20.11 -1.31
N ILE A 227 8.54 18.98 -1.71
CA ILE A 227 8.34 18.33 -3.00
C ILE A 227 7.28 17.25 -2.84
N SER A 228 6.26 17.29 -3.71
CA SER A 228 5.15 16.34 -3.74
C SER A 228 5.60 15.01 -4.37
N PRO A 229 5.39 13.85 -3.72
CA PRO A 229 5.84 12.56 -4.24
C PRO A 229 5.17 12.21 -5.57
N THR A 230 3.89 12.53 -5.76
CA THR A 230 3.19 12.25 -7.02
C THR A 230 3.73 13.08 -8.17
N ILE A 231 3.99 14.37 -7.95
CA ILE A 231 4.59 15.24 -8.98
C ILE A 231 6.03 14.79 -9.28
N ASP A 232 6.83 14.56 -8.24
CA ASP A 232 8.22 14.15 -8.37
C ASP A 232 8.35 12.83 -9.13
N TYR A 233 7.53 11.84 -8.79
CA TYR A 233 7.45 10.57 -9.51
C TYR A 233 7.11 10.76 -10.99
N LEU A 234 6.07 11.53 -11.29
CA LEU A 234 5.64 11.73 -12.69
C LEU A 234 6.70 12.50 -13.49
N ILE A 235 7.43 13.44 -12.88
CA ILE A 235 8.52 14.16 -13.55
C ILE A 235 9.73 13.24 -13.75
N SER A 236 10.21 12.60 -12.68
CA SER A 236 11.42 11.76 -12.70
C SER A 236 11.28 10.54 -13.61
N THR A 237 10.07 10.04 -13.81
CA THR A 237 9.78 8.93 -14.74
C THR A 237 9.40 9.37 -16.16
N GLY A 238 9.56 10.66 -16.50
CA GLY A 238 9.29 11.17 -17.85
C GLY A 238 7.79 11.24 -18.21
N LYS A 239 6.90 11.17 -17.22
CA LYS A 239 5.44 11.22 -17.35
C LYS A 239 4.86 12.61 -17.06
N SER A 240 5.67 13.66 -17.10
CA SER A 240 5.25 15.04 -16.81
C SER A 240 4.11 15.55 -17.70
N PHE A 241 3.92 14.99 -18.90
CA PHE A 241 2.76 15.31 -19.74
C PHE A 241 1.43 14.88 -19.10
N ALA A 242 1.41 13.78 -18.33
CA ALA A 242 0.21 13.34 -17.64
C ALA A 242 -0.26 14.37 -16.59
N LEU A 243 0.68 15.14 -16.01
CA LEU A 243 0.36 16.21 -15.06
C LEU A 243 -0.54 17.28 -15.68
N GLN A 244 -0.42 17.53 -16.99
CA GLN A 244 -1.22 18.56 -17.67
C GLN A 244 -2.71 18.22 -17.77
N LYS A 245 -3.10 16.98 -17.48
CA LYS A 245 -4.51 16.56 -17.46
C LYS A 245 -5.22 16.94 -16.17
N PHE A 246 -4.49 17.21 -15.10
CA PHE A 246 -5.07 17.58 -13.82
C PHE A 246 -5.36 19.08 -13.78
N GLU A 247 -6.61 19.45 -13.52
CA GLU A 247 -7.04 20.85 -13.43
C GLU A 247 -6.27 21.65 -12.37
N TRP A 248 -5.80 20.97 -11.32
CA TRP A 248 -5.05 21.58 -10.24
C TRP A 248 -3.58 21.85 -10.59
N PHE A 249 -3.02 21.19 -11.61
CA PHE A 249 -1.59 21.25 -11.89
C PHE A 249 -1.18 22.57 -12.54
N ASN A 250 -0.08 23.15 -12.05
CA ASN A 250 0.56 24.30 -12.67
C ASN A 250 2.09 24.15 -12.61
N LYS A 251 2.80 24.61 -13.66
CA LYS A 251 4.27 24.61 -13.66
C LYS A 251 4.86 25.55 -12.62
N ASP A 252 4.17 26.64 -12.29
CA ASP A 252 4.52 27.48 -11.14
C ASP A 252 4.06 26.80 -9.85
N SER A 253 5.01 26.41 -9.00
CA SER A 253 4.73 25.62 -7.81
C SER A 253 3.83 26.35 -6.80
N ARG A 254 3.86 27.70 -6.75
CA ARG A 254 3.02 28.48 -5.83
C ARG A 254 1.57 28.48 -6.29
N THR A 255 1.35 28.64 -7.59
CA THR A 255 0.04 28.51 -8.21
C THR A 255 -0.49 27.08 -8.05
N CYS A 256 0.36 26.07 -8.29
CA CYS A 256 -0.02 24.67 -8.13
C CYS A 256 -0.46 24.36 -6.68
N LEU A 257 0.28 24.84 -5.68
CA LEU A 257 -0.08 24.71 -4.26
C LEU A 257 -1.43 25.35 -3.95
N LYS A 258 -1.66 26.59 -4.40
CA LYS A 258 -2.94 27.28 -4.19
C LYS A 258 -4.11 26.53 -4.82
N ASN A 259 -3.93 26.02 -6.03
CA ASN A 259 -4.95 25.26 -6.72
C ASN A 259 -5.33 24.00 -5.93
N VAL A 260 -4.35 23.19 -5.51
CA VAL A 260 -4.66 21.98 -4.74
C VAL A 260 -5.26 22.30 -3.37
N GLN A 261 -4.82 23.35 -2.68
CA GLN A 261 -5.40 23.79 -1.40
C GLN A 261 -6.85 24.26 -1.55
N SER A 262 -7.23 24.80 -2.72
CA SER A 262 -8.60 25.23 -2.98
C SER A 262 -9.56 24.09 -3.34
N LEU A 263 -9.02 22.98 -3.86
CA LEU A 263 -9.81 21.86 -4.39
C LEU A 263 -9.87 20.67 -3.43
N PHE A 264 -8.85 20.49 -2.58
CA PHE A 264 -8.69 19.30 -1.77
C PHE A 264 -8.30 19.64 -0.34
N SER A 265 -8.87 18.87 0.60
CA SER A 265 -8.47 18.92 2.00
C SER A 265 -6.99 18.53 2.19
N LEU A 266 -6.40 18.89 3.34
CA LEU A 266 -5.05 18.43 3.66
C LEU A 266 -4.96 16.90 3.68
N ASP A 267 -5.99 16.22 4.19
CA ASP A 267 -6.03 14.76 4.24
C ASP A 267 -6.01 14.12 2.86
N GLU A 268 -6.79 14.64 1.91
CA GLU A 268 -6.77 14.18 0.51
C GLU A 268 -5.42 14.48 -0.15
N ARG A 269 -4.87 15.68 0.05
CA ARG A 269 -3.57 16.05 -0.52
C ARG A 269 -2.46 15.15 -0.01
N LEU A 270 -2.43 14.87 1.29
CA LEU A 270 -1.54 13.89 1.86
C LEU A 270 -1.84 12.51 1.27
N THR A 271 -3.08 12.02 1.28
CA THR A 271 -3.42 10.69 0.75
C THR A 271 -2.97 10.47 -0.69
N TYR A 272 -3.10 11.47 -1.55
CA TYR A 272 -2.72 11.39 -2.97
C TYR A 272 -1.31 11.92 -3.29
N GLY A 273 -0.53 12.31 -2.29
CA GLY A 273 0.83 12.78 -2.47
C GLY A 273 0.93 14.10 -3.23
N LEU A 274 -0.07 14.97 -3.10
CA LEU A 274 -0.19 16.28 -3.77
C LEU A 274 0.60 17.38 -3.03
N PRO A 275 0.83 18.56 -3.63
CA PRO A 275 1.54 19.65 -2.97
C PRO A 275 0.96 20.05 -1.61
N ILE A 276 1.86 20.26 -0.67
CA ILE A 276 1.62 20.82 0.67
C ILE A 276 2.67 21.89 0.94
N ASP A 277 2.41 22.78 1.89
CA ASP A 277 3.38 23.77 2.33
C ASP A 277 4.24 23.30 3.51
N ASN A 278 5.24 24.10 3.86
CA ASN A 278 6.17 23.78 4.94
C ASN A 278 5.48 23.71 6.30
N SER A 279 4.48 24.54 6.58
CA SER A 279 3.73 24.51 7.85
C SER A 279 2.93 23.22 7.98
N GLU A 280 2.20 22.85 6.92
CA GLU A 280 1.40 21.62 6.86
C GLU A 280 2.26 20.37 7.07
N PHE A 281 3.41 20.30 6.39
CA PHE A 281 4.35 19.18 6.57
C PHE A 281 4.93 19.14 7.98
N MET A 282 5.34 20.29 8.52
CA MET A 282 5.92 20.37 9.87
C MET A 282 4.90 20.03 10.96
N GLU A 283 3.65 20.46 10.82
CA GLU A 283 2.57 20.13 11.75
C GLU A 283 2.26 18.63 11.72
N SER A 284 2.08 18.06 10.52
CA SER A 284 1.86 16.62 10.33
C SER A 284 3.02 15.78 10.89
N SER A 285 4.26 16.21 10.64
CA SER A 285 5.46 15.56 11.16
C SER A 285 5.55 15.65 12.68
N LYS A 286 5.18 16.79 13.29
CA LYS A 286 5.11 16.92 14.76
C LYS A 286 4.07 15.98 15.35
N THR A 287 2.90 15.87 14.73
CA THR A 287 1.86 14.91 15.15
C THR A 287 2.40 13.49 15.13
N LEU A 288 3.06 13.07 14.04
CA LEU A 288 3.71 11.75 13.95
C LEU A 288 4.79 11.56 15.03
N LEU A 289 5.64 12.56 15.26
CA LEU A 289 6.67 12.49 16.29
C LEU A 289 6.10 12.52 17.71
N SER A 290 4.88 13.02 17.92
CA SER A 290 4.20 12.95 19.22
C SER A 290 3.65 11.55 19.49
N THR A 291 3.36 10.78 18.43
CA THR A 291 2.99 9.35 18.50
C THR A 291 4.20 8.42 18.63
N LYS A 292 5.37 8.97 18.98
CA LYS A 292 6.70 8.31 19.06
C LYS A 292 6.81 7.06 19.92
N LYS A 293 5.76 6.66 20.65
CA LYS A 293 5.69 5.28 21.16
C LYS A 293 6.10 4.30 20.04
N TYR A 294 5.68 4.56 18.79
CA TYR A 294 5.83 3.64 17.66
C TYR A 294 6.84 4.09 16.57
N SER A 295 7.76 5.02 16.83
CA SER A 295 8.79 5.41 15.84
C SER A 295 10.19 5.01 16.33
N ILE A 296 10.89 4.18 15.56
CA ILE A 296 12.25 3.68 15.83
C ILE A 296 13.27 4.47 15.03
#